data_AF-A0A3E2NB65-F1
#
_entry.id   AF-A0A3E2NB65-F1
#
_cell.length_a   1.000
_cell.length_b   1.000
_cell.length_c   1.000
_cell.angle_alpha   90.00
_cell.angle_beta   90.00
_cell.angle_gamma   90.00
#
_symmetry.space_group_name_H-M   'P 1'
#
loop_
_entity.id
_entity.type
_entity.pdbx_description
1 polymer ?
#
loop_
_entity_poly.entity_id
_entity_poly.type
_entity_poly.pdbx_seq_one_letter_code
_entity_poly.pdbx_strand_id
1 'polypeptide(L)'
;MSNYYDYREVKVMIAHRLMALDGWKVYDYSPDQSDSMTDYYCPATWGGIAEKNGYVLCVDVYGAREPREIRKYNYTGFSYDTSIADKIKKLEAMTVERGASEQEAASAKVMIERLQKKAEENAENQSKYIVTGMIPGHQAHPNKCNWHIEKDGIIIAKGNGILKYSEIYYKEDYKKQTEKEIREEITRRNSGAGWFNDEELEKSVKYQLEEQEKVLKLKNDFDKFINKIDTTCGGLLGEGDGFIYEKVTVTEYKKENKVFETENGSIKEGQCFILKTGFNYGRSKGLVYRIHRTEYNGKEHFHAYKLNGKLTKECTGRANQANYWSYITDDTFLKWIVKGSISWCDIKEVKTAYEVEKVVKKTINSKVAKTEKKQSDTKETESQENIDINNLTFEVSEDIDTRDNSKIYIVKINESLSREEYIKVNSYIKSIGGYYSKFKHGFIFKEDPKELLNVALSTVTKETEANTKTEATEEVKPTIEYEITEDKSPFKQSEIIYLVKVKNELSKNDFAEVKQKLAKLNGFYSSLKDSFIFKYDPSEKLITN
;
A
#
# COMPACT_ATOMS: atom_id res chain seq x y z
N MET A 1 -2.77 -26.36 -10.38
CA MET A 1 -2.74 -25.75 -11.72
C MET A 1 -3.87 -24.76 -11.72
N SER A 2 -3.60 -23.45 -11.85
CA SER A 2 -4.64 -22.41 -11.75
C SER A 2 -5.50 -22.44 -13.01
N ASN A 3 -6.82 -22.58 -12.85
CA ASN A 3 -7.75 -22.58 -13.96
C ASN A 3 -8.29 -21.15 -14.21
N TYR A 4 -8.67 -20.86 -15.45
CA TYR A 4 -9.37 -19.62 -15.83
C TYR A 4 -10.59 -19.35 -14.94
N TYR A 5 -11.31 -20.42 -14.54
CA TYR A 5 -12.46 -20.33 -13.65
C TYR A 5 -12.12 -19.79 -12.25
N ASP A 6 -10.97 -20.18 -11.68
CA ASP A 6 -10.55 -19.71 -10.35
C ASP A 6 -10.36 -18.18 -10.34
N TYR A 7 -9.78 -17.63 -11.40
CA TYR A 7 -9.60 -16.19 -11.54
C TYR A 7 -10.93 -15.46 -11.77
N ARG A 8 -11.84 -16.03 -12.55
CA ARG A 8 -13.19 -15.47 -12.74
C ARG A 8 -13.92 -15.35 -11.40
N GLU A 9 -13.92 -16.44 -10.64
CA GLU A 9 -14.59 -16.54 -9.33
C GLU A 9 -14.04 -15.51 -8.34
N VAL A 10 -12.71 -15.44 -8.18
CA VAL A 10 -12.07 -14.47 -7.28
C VAL A 10 -12.35 -13.03 -7.72
N LYS A 11 -12.32 -12.75 -9.02
CA LYS A 11 -12.66 -11.42 -9.54
C LYS A 11 -14.10 -11.04 -9.18
N VAL A 12 -15.07 -11.93 -9.41
CA VAL A 12 -16.47 -11.66 -9.07
C VAL A 12 -16.65 -11.38 -7.58
N MET A 13 -16.02 -12.16 -6.70
CA MET A 13 -16.08 -11.89 -5.25
C MET A 13 -15.53 -10.52 -4.88
N ILE A 14 -14.38 -10.14 -5.44
CA ILE A 14 -13.81 -8.81 -5.21
C ILE A 14 -14.78 -7.74 -5.71
N ALA A 15 -15.33 -7.89 -6.91
CA ALA A 15 -16.31 -6.97 -7.47
C ALA A 15 -17.53 -6.80 -6.57
N HIS A 16 -18.12 -7.90 -6.07
CA HIS A 16 -19.25 -7.88 -5.15
C HIS A 16 -18.94 -7.12 -3.86
N ARG A 17 -17.78 -7.40 -3.25
CA ARG A 17 -17.36 -6.68 -2.04
C ARG A 17 -17.10 -5.20 -2.28
N LEU A 18 -16.51 -4.83 -3.43
CA LEU A 18 -16.31 -3.43 -3.78
C LEU A 18 -17.64 -2.72 -4.04
N MET A 19 -18.59 -3.35 -4.75
CA MET A 19 -19.93 -2.79 -4.98
C MET A 19 -20.74 -2.63 -3.70
N ALA A 20 -20.47 -3.44 -2.67
CA ALA A 20 -21.09 -3.31 -1.34
C ALA A 20 -20.46 -2.19 -0.49
N LEU A 21 -19.30 -1.65 -0.86
CA LEU A 21 -18.62 -0.57 -0.16
C LEU A 21 -18.90 0.79 -0.82
N ASP A 22 -19.10 1.81 0.00
CA ASP A 22 -19.41 3.15 -0.50
C ASP A 22 -18.23 3.77 -1.29
N GLY A 23 -18.57 4.42 -2.40
CA GLY A 23 -17.63 5.21 -3.22
C GLY A 23 -16.82 4.41 -4.24
N TRP A 24 -17.05 3.10 -4.38
CA TRP A 24 -16.45 2.31 -5.46
C TRP A 24 -17.32 2.30 -6.71
N LYS A 25 -16.68 2.53 -7.85
CA LYS A 25 -17.27 2.36 -9.18
C LYS A 25 -16.60 1.19 -9.88
N VAL A 26 -17.33 0.11 -10.04
CA VAL A 26 -16.85 -1.13 -10.68
C VAL A 26 -17.21 -1.10 -12.16
N TYR A 27 -16.23 -1.34 -13.03
CA TYR A 27 -16.38 -1.34 -14.48
C TYR A 27 -16.34 -2.76 -15.05
N ASP A 28 -16.97 -2.97 -16.22
CA ASP A 28 -16.98 -4.26 -16.93
C ASP A 28 -17.42 -5.45 -16.05
N TYR A 29 -18.39 -5.23 -15.15
CA TYR A 29 -19.07 -6.30 -14.41
C TYR A 29 -20.28 -6.78 -15.20
N SER A 30 -20.40 -8.10 -15.37
CA SER A 30 -21.60 -8.76 -15.88
C SER A 30 -22.18 -9.67 -14.80
N PRO A 31 -23.46 -9.52 -14.43
CA PRO A 31 -24.13 -10.45 -13.52
C PRO A 31 -24.23 -11.84 -14.14
N ASP A 32 -24.51 -12.84 -13.30
CA ASP A 32 -24.82 -14.19 -13.77
C ASP A 32 -26.17 -14.17 -14.50
N GLN A 33 -26.17 -14.65 -15.74
CA GLN A 33 -27.33 -14.80 -16.61
C GLN A 33 -27.51 -16.26 -17.03
N SER A 34 -26.86 -17.20 -16.34
CA SER A 34 -27.04 -18.63 -16.57
C SER A 34 -28.47 -19.02 -16.20
N ASP A 35 -29.08 -19.84 -17.05
CA ASP A 35 -30.42 -20.35 -16.83
C ASP A 35 -30.34 -21.86 -16.62
N SER A 36 -30.80 -22.33 -15.46
CA SER A 36 -30.78 -23.76 -15.12
C SER A 36 -31.78 -24.60 -15.92
N MET A 37 -32.77 -23.95 -16.55
CA MET A 37 -33.79 -24.60 -17.37
C MET A 37 -33.38 -24.74 -18.84
N THR A 38 -32.29 -24.09 -19.25
CA THR A 38 -31.72 -24.19 -20.60
C THR A 38 -30.24 -24.57 -20.51
N ASP A 39 -29.60 -24.88 -21.64
CA ASP A 39 -28.15 -25.08 -21.73
C ASP A 39 -27.37 -23.75 -21.81
N TYR A 40 -28.05 -22.63 -21.58
CA TYR A 40 -27.47 -21.29 -21.63
C TYR A 40 -26.64 -21.00 -20.37
N TYR A 41 -25.31 -21.09 -20.54
CA TYR A 41 -24.33 -20.83 -19.49
C TYR A 41 -23.65 -19.46 -19.69
N CYS A 42 -23.98 -18.49 -18.85
CA CYS A 42 -23.44 -17.13 -18.86
C CYS A 42 -23.12 -16.67 -17.43
N PRO A 43 -22.09 -17.25 -16.79
CA PRO A 43 -21.76 -16.99 -15.39
C PRO A 43 -21.33 -15.54 -15.18
N ALA A 44 -21.42 -15.05 -13.94
CA ALA A 44 -20.93 -13.72 -13.59
C ALA A 44 -19.46 -13.55 -13.98
N THR A 45 -19.11 -12.37 -14.48
CA THR A 45 -17.74 -12.02 -14.86
C THR A 45 -17.42 -10.59 -14.47
N TRP A 46 -16.13 -10.32 -14.23
CA TRP A 46 -15.64 -8.97 -14.02
C TRP A 46 -14.33 -8.75 -14.76
N GLY A 47 -14.22 -7.63 -15.48
CA GLY A 47 -13.02 -7.21 -16.20
C GLY A 47 -11.85 -6.80 -15.31
N GLY A 48 -12.05 -6.66 -13.99
CA GLY A 48 -10.97 -6.43 -13.03
C GLY A 48 -10.59 -4.97 -12.83
N ILE A 49 -11.43 -4.02 -13.23
CA ILE A 49 -11.18 -2.57 -13.09
C ILE A 49 -12.24 -1.96 -12.17
N ALA A 50 -11.78 -1.25 -11.14
CA ALA A 50 -12.64 -0.44 -10.28
C ALA A 50 -11.96 0.89 -9.92
N GLU A 51 -12.74 1.90 -9.61
CA GLU A 51 -12.27 3.24 -9.28
C GLU A 51 -12.89 3.74 -7.98
N LYS A 52 -12.11 4.43 -7.15
CA LYS A 52 -12.57 5.15 -5.96
C LYS A 52 -11.67 6.33 -5.70
N ASN A 53 -12.22 7.54 -5.54
CA ASN A 53 -11.46 8.77 -5.25
C ASN A 53 -10.30 9.06 -6.24
N GLY A 54 -10.50 8.69 -7.51
CA GLY A 54 -9.47 8.77 -8.56
C GLY A 54 -8.29 7.81 -8.37
N TYR A 55 -8.40 6.82 -7.50
CA TYR A 55 -7.53 5.64 -7.48
C TYR A 55 -8.15 4.57 -8.39
N VAL A 56 -7.31 3.88 -9.15
CA VAL A 56 -7.71 2.80 -10.05
C VAL A 56 -7.17 1.49 -9.51
N LEU A 57 -8.07 0.56 -9.18
CA LEU A 57 -7.74 -0.82 -8.83
C LEU A 57 -7.77 -1.68 -10.08
N CYS A 58 -6.69 -2.43 -10.30
CA CYS A 58 -6.56 -3.40 -11.38
C CYS A 58 -6.35 -4.80 -10.80
N VAL A 59 -7.17 -5.76 -11.20
CA VAL A 59 -7.16 -7.15 -10.75
C VAL A 59 -7.12 -8.06 -11.97
N ASP A 60 -6.03 -8.80 -12.15
CA ASP A 60 -5.89 -9.80 -13.23
C ASP A 60 -6.25 -9.26 -14.64
N VAL A 61 -5.81 -8.03 -14.94
CA VAL A 61 -5.92 -7.40 -16.26
C VAL A 61 -4.82 -7.87 -17.23
N TYR A 62 -5.18 -7.95 -18.53
CA TYR A 62 -4.30 -8.38 -19.62
C TYR A 62 -3.47 -7.21 -20.18
N GLY A 63 -2.54 -6.69 -19.37
CA GLY A 63 -1.60 -5.64 -19.79
C GLY A 63 -2.11 -4.21 -19.61
N ALA A 64 -1.35 -3.25 -20.15
CA ALA A 64 -1.69 -1.83 -20.09
C ALA A 64 -2.77 -1.48 -21.11
N ARG A 65 -3.63 -0.51 -20.78
CA ARG A 65 -4.72 -0.09 -21.65
C ARG A 65 -5.01 1.40 -21.50
N GLU A 66 -5.28 2.05 -22.63
CA GLU A 66 -5.76 3.43 -22.67
C GLU A 66 -7.20 3.57 -22.13
N PRO A 67 -7.61 4.77 -21.68
CA PRO A 67 -8.99 5.04 -21.30
C PRO A 67 -9.99 4.67 -22.40
N ARG A 68 -11.11 4.06 -22.02
CA ARG A 68 -12.11 3.56 -22.98
C ARG A 68 -13.50 4.09 -22.68
N GLU A 69 -14.17 4.59 -23.71
CA GLU A 69 -15.57 5.01 -23.64
C GLU A 69 -16.51 3.85 -23.32
N ILE A 70 -17.44 4.09 -22.39
CA ILE A 70 -18.61 3.25 -22.17
C ILE A 70 -19.69 3.76 -23.11
N ARG A 71 -20.02 2.95 -24.12
CA ARG A 71 -20.97 3.31 -25.18
C ARG A 71 -22.31 2.64 -24.94
N LYS A 72 -23.38 3.44 -24.92
CA LYS A 72 -24.76 2.96 -24.94
C LYS A 72 -25.34 3.17 -26.33
N TYR A 73 -25.63 2.06 -27.01
CA TYR A 73 -26.23 2.08 -28.35
C TYR A 73 -27.74 2.28 -28.24
N ASN A 74 -28.29 3.17 -29.08
CA ASN A 74 -29.72 3.41 -29.14
C ASN A 74 -30.37 2.38 -30.07
N TYR A 75 -30.88 1.29 -29.50
CA TYR A 75 -31.56 0.23 -30.26
C TYR A 75 -33.03 0.53 -30.58
N THR A 76 -33.61 1.59 -30.01
CA THR A 76 -35.04 1.94 -30.14
C THR A 76 -35.37 2.76 -31.40
N GLY A 77 -34.40 2.97 -32.30
CA GLY A 77 -34.52 3.89 -33.44
C GLY A 77 -34.73 3.24 -34.81
N PHE A 78 -34.94 1.93 -34.93
CA PHE A 78 -35.22 1.32 -36.25
C PHE A 78 -36.70 1.39 -36.62
N SER A 79 -37.25 2.60 -36.60
CA SER A 79 -38.48 2.93 -37.31
C SER A 79 -38.04 3.79 -38.49
N TYR A 80 -38.15 3.26 -39.72
CA TYR A 80 -38.21 4.16 -40.88
C TYR A 80 -39.25 5.22 -40.54
N ASP A 81 -38.88 6.50 -40.56
CA ASP A 81 -39.85 7.57 -40.43
C ASP A 81 -40.68 7.57 -41.72
N THR A 82 -41.65 6.66 -41.78
CA THR A 82 -42.56 6.45 -42.92
C THR A 82 -43.23 7.75 -43.29
N SER A 83 -43.38 8.67 -42.34
CA SER A 83 -43.91 10.01 -42.58
C SER A 83 -43.03 10.88 -43.49
N ILE A 84 -41.70 10.75 -43.43
CA ILE A 84 -40.75 11.46 -44.32
C ILE A 84 -40.73 10.78 -45.69
N ALA A 85 -40.68 9.44 -45.72
CA ALA A 85 -40.73 8.67 -46.96
C ALA A 85 -42.04 8.92 -47.74
N ASP A 86 -43.19 8.94 -47.06
CA ASP A 86 -44.50 9.21 -47.65
C ASP A 86 -44.62 10.65 -48.15
N LYS A 87 -43.98 11.62 -47.47
CA LYS A 87 -43.91 13.02 -47.93
C LYS A 87 -43.06 13.16 -49.18
N ILE A 88 -41.90 12.51 -49.24
CA ILE A 88 -41.05 12.49 -50.44
C ILE A 88 -41.83 11.87 -51.61
N LYS A 89 -42.49 10.73 -51.40
CA LYS A 89 -43.32 10.07 -52.42
C LYS A 89 -44.47 10.95 -52.95
N LYS A 90 -45.10 11.75 -52.07
CA LYS A 90 -46.13 12.72 -52.46
C LYS A 90 -45.55 13.91 -53.25
N LEU A 91 -44.37 14.39 -52.86
CA LEU A 91 -43.68 15.48 -53.54
C LEU A 91 -43.14 15.05 -54.92
N GLU A 92 -42.66 13.82 -55.05
CA GLU A 92 -42.23 13.22 -56.33
C GLU A 92 -43.38 13.04 -57.32
N ALA A 93 -44.61 12.89 -56.81
CA ALA A 93 -45.81 12.79 -57.64
C ALA A 93 -46.28 14.13 -58.22
N MET A 94 -45.78 15.27 -57.72
CA MET A 94 -46.09 16.61 -58.23
C MET A 94 -45.13 17.00 -59.35
N THR A 95 -45.41 16.50 -60.56
CA THR A 95 -44.66 16.81 -61.78
C THR A 95 -45.51 17.63 -62.76
N VAL A 96 -44.85 18.37 -63.65
CA VAL A 96 -45.51 19.17 -64.70
C VAL A 96 -46.35 18.27 -65.62
N GLU A 97 -45.88 17.05 -65.92
CA GLU A 97 -46.63 16.03 -66.68
C GLU A 97 -47.94 15.57 -66.00
N ARG A 98 -48.08 15.78 -64.68
CA ARG A 98 -49.27 15.46 -63.90
C ARG A 98 -50.16 16.66 -63.58
N GLY A 99 -49.90 17.82 -64.20
CA GLY A 99 -50.74 19.02 -64.09
C GLY A 99 -50.33 20.01 -63.00
N ALA A 100 -49.12 19.88 -62.42
CA ALA A 100 -48.56 20.90 -61.52
C ALA A 100 -47.93 22.05 -62.32
N SER A 101 -48.00 23.28 -61.79
CA SER A 101 -47.30 24.42 -62.39
C SER A 101 -45.77 24.28 -62.29
N GLU A 102 -45.03 24.96 -63.17
CA GLU A 102 -43.56 24.94 -63.14
C GLU A 102 -43.00 25.45 -61.79
N GLN A 103 -43.66 26.42 -61.16
CA GLN A 103 -43.26 26.93 -59.84
C GLN A 103 -43.50 25.90 -58.72
N GLU A 104 -44.59 25.12 -58.79
CA GLU A 104 -44.90 24.07 -57.80
C GLU A 104 -43.94 22.88 -57.93
N ALA A 105 -43.61 22.47 -59.16
CA ALA A 105 -42.64 21.40 -59.40
C ALA A 105 -41.23 21.79 -58.92
N ALA A 106 -40.82 23.04 -59.11
CA ALA A 106 -39.55 23.56 -58.59
C ALA A 106 -39.53 23.60 -57.05
N SER A 107 -40.63 24.02 -56.44
CA SER A 107 -40.76 24.07 -54.97
C SER A 107 -40.76 22.68 -54.34
N ALA A 108 -41.40 21.70 -55.00
CA ALA A 108 -41.40 20.31 -54.56
C ALA A 108 -39.99 19.70 -54.55
N LYS A 109 -39.17 19.98 -55.57
CA LYS A 109 -37.76 19.53 -55.62
C LYS A 109 -36.92 20.06 -54.45
N VAL A 110 -37.02 21.35 -54.16
CA VAL A 110 -36.30 21.97 -53.03
C VAL A 110 -36.72 21.37 -51.69
N MET A 111 -38.01 21.03 -51.54
CA MET A 111 -38.52 20.43 -50.32
C MET A 111 -38.08 18.95 -50.17
N ILE A 112 -38.00 18.19 -51.27
CA ILE A 112 -37.46 16.83 -51.28
C ILE A 112 -36.00 16.84 -50.81
N GLU A 113 -35.17 17.72 -51.37
CA GLU A 113 -33.75 17.83 -51.02
C GLU A 113 -33.56 18.19 -49.53
N ARG A 114 -34.39 19.10 -49.00
CA ARG A 114 -34.40 19.45 -47.58
C ARG A 114 -34.82 18.28 -46.68
N LEU A 115 -35.79 17.48 -47.11
CA LEU A 115 -36.29 16.32 -46.38
C LEU A 115 -35.29 15.16 -46.41
N GLN A 116 -34.59 14.95 -47.54
CA GLN A 116 -33.51 13.97 -47.67
C GLN A 116 -32.34 14.33 -46.76
N LYS A 117 -31.88 15.58 -46.79
CA LYS A 117 -30.83 16.07 -45.90
C LYS A 117 -31.19 15.93 -44.42
N LYS A 118 -32.45 16.23 -44.06
CA LYS A 118 -32.96 16.04 -42.70
C LYS A 118 -33.01 14.55 -42.29
N ALA A 119 -33.31 13.66 -43.23
CA ALA A 119 -33.29 12.21 -42.98
C ALA A 119 -31.87 11.68 -42.78
N GLU A 120 -30.90 12.17 -43.57
CA GLU A 120 -29.47 11.86 -43.43
C GLU A 120 -28.91 12.35 -42.09
N GLU A 121 -29.17 13.61 -41.71
CA GLU A 121 -28.75 14.19 -40.42
C GLU A 121 -29.37 13.44 -39.22
N ASN A 122 -30.63 13.01 -39.34
CA ASN A 122 -31.29 12.19 -38.32
C ASN A 122 -30.69 10.78 -38.24
N ALA A 123 -30.38 10.16 -39.37
CA ALA A 123 -29.77 8.83 -39.43
C ALA A 123 -28.35 8.82 -38.87
N GLU A 124 -27.53 9.85 -39.16
CA GLU A 124 -26.18 10.01 -38.61
C GLU A 124 -26.18 10.25 -37.10
N ASN A 125 -27.15 11.03 -36.58
CA ASN A 125 -27.27 11.29 -35.14
C ASN A 125 -27.84 10.10 -34.36
N GLN A 126 -28.72 9.28 -34.96
CA GLN A 126 -29.30 8.10 -34.30
C GLN A 126 -28.38 6.87 -34.31
N SER A 127 -27.42 6.79 -35.24
CA SER A 127 -26.53 5.64 -35.42
C SER A 127 -25.26 5.65 -34.55
N LYS A 128 -24.99 6.73 -33.80
CA LYS A 128 -23.63 6.97 -33.27
C LYS A 128 -23.36 6.72 -31.79
N TYR A 129 -24.25 6.02 -31.05
CA TYR A 129 -24.14 5.74 -29.60
C TYR A 129 -24.02 6.99 -28.71
N ILE A 130 -24.39 6.85 -27.43
CA ILE A 130 -24.16 7.89 -26.41
C ILE A 130 -23.04 7.38 -25.50
N VAL A 131 -22.04 8.23 -25.24
CA VAL A 131 -20.98 7.92 -24.26
C VAL A 131 -21.54 8.18 -22.86
N THR A 132 -21.72 7.11 -22.07
CA THR A 132 -22.29 7.18 -20.70
C THR A 132 -21.22 7.28 -19.62
N GLY A 133 -19.95 7.09 -19.98
CA GLY A 133 -18.82 7.20 -19.06
C GLY A 133 -17.50 6.81 -19.71
N MET A 134 -16.43 6.87 -18.94
CA MET A 134 -15.09 6.41 -19.32
C MET A 134 -14.62 5.37 -18.32
N ILE A 135 -14.03 4.29 -18.82
CA ILE A 135 -13.24 3.34 -18.04
C ILE A 135 -11.83 3.92 -17.96
N PRO A 136 -11.25 4.05 -16.75
CA PRO A 136 -9.92 4.59 -16.60
C PRO A 136 -8.87 3.73 -17.33
N GLY A 137 -7.88 4.40 -17.91
CA GLY A 137 -6.67 3.74 -18.40
C GLY A 137 -5.83 3.20 -17.24
N HIS A 138 -5.04 2.17 -17.50
CA HIS A 138 -4.20 1.51 -16.49
C HIS A 138 -2.93 0.91 -17.12
N GLN A 139 -1.95 0.65 -16.27
CA GLN A 139 -0.69 0.02 -16.58
C GLN A 139 -0.78 -1.51 -16.48
N ALA A 140 0.21 -2.18 -17.06
CA ALA A 140 0.36 -3.61 -16.89
C ALA A 140 0.75 -3.95 -15.44
N HIS A 141 0.35 -5.14 -14.98
CA HIS A 141 0.79 -5.64 -13.68
C HIS A 141 2.32 -5.64 -13.57
N PRO A 142 2.87 -5.19 -12.43
CA PRO A 142 4.29 -5.38 -12.15
C PRO A 142 4.65 -6.87 -12.14
N ASN A 143 5.91 -7.19 -12.42
CA ASN A 143 6.40 -8.56 -12.48
C ASN A 143 5.93 -9.41 -11.28
N LYS A 144 5.32 -10.57 -11.58
CA LYS A 144 4.80 -11.55 -10.61
C LYS A 144 3.72 -11.00 -9.66
N CYS A 145 2.99 -9.98 -10.07
CA CYS A 145 1.80 -9.46 -9.38
C CYS A 145 0.53 -9.83 -10.15
N ASN A 146 -0.60 -9.96 -9.45
CA ASN A 146 -1.91 -10.19 -10.07
C ASN A 146 -2.96 -9.15 -9.65
N TRP A 147 -2.56 -8.15 -8.86
CA TRP A 147 -3.34 -6.94 -8.63
C TRP A 147 -2.41 -5.76 -8.33
N HIS A 148 -2.88 -4.55 -8.62
CA HIS A 148 -2.24 -3.31 -8.22
C HIS A 148 -3.24 -2.16 -8.12
N ILE A 149 -2.84 -1.07 -7.46
CA ILE A 149 -3.59 0.17 -7.34
C ILE A 149 -2.74 1.29 -7.92
N GLU A 150 -3.35 2.10 -8.76
CA GLU A 150 -2.76 3.28 -9.37
C GLU A 150 -3.39 4.56 -8.84
N LYS A 151 -2.59 5.61 -8.74
CA LYS A 151 -3.03 6.99 -8.57
C LYS A 151 -2.20 7.86 -9.49
N ASP A 152 -2.86 8.64 -10.34
CA ASP A 152 -2.22 9.57 -11.28
C ASP A 152 -1.15 8.91 -12.16
N GLY A 153 -1.42 7.69 -12.64
CA GLY A 153 -0.49 6.91 -13.48
C GLY A 153 0.71 6.33 -12.72
N ILE A 154 0.68 6.29 -11.39
CA ILE A 154 1.73 5.70 -10.55
C ILE A 154 1.15 4.53 -9.75
N ILE A 155 1.81 3.38 -9.83
CA ILE A 155 1.46 2.20 -9.02
C ILE A 155 1.90 2.44 -7.57
N ILE A 156 0.93 2.63 -6.67
CA ILE A 156 1.17 2.93 -5.26
C ILE A 156 1.11 1.67 -4.37
N ALA A 157 0.39 0.64 -4.83
CA ALA A 157 0.27 -0.63 -4.13
C ALA A 157 0.16 -1.77 -5.14
N LYS A 158 0.68 -2.94 -4.78
CA LYS A 158 0.65 -4.14 -5.62
C LYS A 158 0.73 -5.39 -4.77
N GLY A 159 0.31 -6.51 -5.34
CA GLY A 159 0.51 -7.79 -4.70
C GLY A 159 0.22 -8.98 -5.61
N ASN A 160 0.35 -10.16 -5.02
CA ASN A 160 0.10 -11.43 -5.66
C ASN A 160 -0.75 -12.33 -4.75
N GLY A 161 -1.22 -13.45 -5.28
CA GLY A 161 -1.81 -14.54 -4.50
C GLY A 161 -3.30 -14.40 -4.24
N ILE A 162 -4.05 -13.64 -5.04
CA ILE A 162 -5.52 -13.59 -4.94
C ILE A 162 -6.19 -14.95 -5.25
N LEU A 163 -5.55 -15.81 -6.04
CA LEU A 163 -6.08 -17.12 -6.43
C LEU A 163 -6.44 -18.03 -5.25
N LYS A 164 -5.75 -17.90 -4.12
CA LYS A 164 -6.07 -18.69 -2.92
C LYS A 164 -7.51 -18.46 -2.42
N TYR A 165 -8.13 -17.35 -2.79
CA TYR A 165 -9.50 -17.02 -2.41
C TYR A 165 -10.56 -17.72 -3.28
N SER A 166 -10.20 -18.44 -4.36
CA SER A 166 -11.20 -19.18 -5.16
C SER A 166 -11.88 -20.28 -4.33
N GLU A 167 -11.16 -20.86 -3.38
CA GLU A 167 -11.66 -21.92 -2.49
C GLU A 167 -12.87 -21.51 -1.65
N ILE A 168 -13.11 -20.20 -1.48
CA ILE A 168 -14.22 -19.68 -0.68
C ILE A 168 -15.39 -19.14 -1.51
N TYR A 169 -15.33 -19.17 -2.85
CA TYR A 169 -16.38 -18.67 -3.74
C TYR A 169 -17.75 -19.29 -3.46
N TYR A 170 -17.85 -20.62 -3.54
CA TYR A 170 -19.08 -21.35 -3.22
C TYR A 170 -19.33 -21.51 -1.71
N LYS A 171 -18.50 -20.89 -0.87
CA LYS A 171 -18.57 -20.92 0.61
C LYS A 171 -18.77 -19.51 1.18
N GLU A 172 -19.23 -18.55 0.38
CA GLU A 172 -19.47 -17.19 0.86
C GLU A 172 -20.60 -17.14 1.90
N ASP A 173 -21.67 -17.92 1.70
CA ASP A 173 -22.76 -18.06 2.67
C ASP A 173 -22.51 -19.10 3.76
N TYR A 174 -21.28 -19.64 3.83
CA TYR A 174 -20.92 -20.66 4.80
C TYR A 174 -21.11 -20.15 6.23
N LYS A 175 -22.04 -20.78 6.96
CA LYS A 175 -22.31 -20.52 8.38
C LYS A 175 -21.48 -21.48 9.22
N LYS A 176 -20.86 -20.95 10.27
CA LYS A 176 -20.17 -21.78 11.25
C LYS A 176 -21.20 -22.65 11.97
N GLN A 177 -21.05 -23.96 11.86
CA GLN A 177 -21.87 -24.92 12.61
C GLN A 177 -21.19 -25.24 13.94
N THR A 178 -22.00 -25.61 14.91
CA THR A 178 -21.53 -26.20 16.16
C THR A 178 -21.13 -27.65 15.96
N GLU A 179 -20.26 -28.17 16.82
CA GLU A 179 -19.87 -29.58 16.79
C GLU A 179 -21.10 -30.51 16.88
N LYS A 180 -22.10 -30.12 17.68
CA LYS A 180 -23.36 -30.87 17.82
C LYS A 180 -24.12 -30.95 16.50
N GLU A 181 -24.29 -29.82 15.80
CA GLU A 181 -24.97 -29.78 14.49
C GLU A 181 -24.23 -30.63 13.44
N ILE A 182 -22.90 -30.57 13.43
CA ILE A 182 -22.05 -31.39 12.56
C ILE A 182 -22.25 -32.88 12.84
N ARG A 183 -22.22 -33.28 14.12
CA ARG A 183 -22.45 -34.67 14.57
C ARG A 183 -23.83 -35.17 14.14
N GLU A 184 -24.87 -34.36 14.34
CA GLU A 184 -26.24 -34.68 13.95
C GLU A 184 -26.36 -34.83 12.42
N GLU A 185 -25.74 -33.94 11.65
CA GLU A 185 -25.78 -33.97 10.18
C GLU A 185 -25.05 -35.19 9.61
N ILE A 186 -23.86 -35.52 10.12
CA ILE A 186 -23.08 -36.69 9.69
C ILE A 186 -23.82 -37.98 10.06
N THR A 187 -24.35 -38.07 11.28
CA THR A 187 -25.12 -39.24 11.74
C THR A 187 -26.36 -39.45 10.87
N ARG A 188 -27.09 -38.37 10.56
CA ARG A 188 -28.27 -38.42 9.69
C ARG A 188 -27.90 -38.84 8.26
N ARG A 189 -26.79 -38.35 7.71
CA ARG A 189 -26.36 -38.69 6.34
C ARG A 189 -25.95 -40.15 6.19
N ASN A 190 -25.39 -40.75 7.25
CA ASN A 190 -24.91 -42.13 7.27
C ASN A 190 -25.88 -43.09 7.99
N SER A 191 -27.11 -42.67 8.28
CA SER A 191 -28.10 -43.53 8.92
C SER A 191 -28.38 -44.75 8.06
N GLY A 192 -28.17 -45.95 8.59
CA GLY A 192 -28.35 -47.22 7.86
C GLY A 192 -27.10 -47.73 7.14
N ALA A 193 -25.97 -47.02 7.20
CA ALA A 193 -24.70 -47.52 6.69
C ALA A 193 -24.05 -48.48 7.70
N GLY A 194 -24.05 -49.79 7.40
CA GLY A 194 -23.50 -50.81 8.30
C GLY A 194 -21.99 -50.74 8.57
N TRP A 195 -21.26 -49.91 7.82
CA TRP A 195 -19.82 -49.66 8.00
C TRP A 195 -19.53 -48.40 8.84
N PHE A 196 -20.52 -47.56 9.11
CA PHE A 196 -20.33 -46.29 9.82
C PHE A 196 -20.47 -46.51 11.33
N ASN A 197 -19.40 -46.23 12.08
CA ASN A 197 -19.31 -46.45 13.53
C ASN A 197 -18.89 -45.15 14.25
N ASP A 198 -18.83 -45.19 15.57
CA ASP A 198 -18.47 -44.01 16.38
C ASP A 198 -17.06 -43.47 16.06
N GLU A 199 -16.10 -44.34 15.72
CA GLU A 199 -14.74 -43.92 15.34
C GLU A 199 -14.74 -43.12 14.03
N GLU A 200 -15.49 -43.58 13.03
CA GLU A 200 -15.64 -42.87 11.75
C GLU A 200 -16.45 -41.57 11.91
N LEU A 201 -17.40 -41.52 12.85
CA LEU A 201 -18.08 -40.29 13.23
C LEU A 201 -17.09 -39.28 13.81
N GLU A 202 -16.26 -39.66 14.78
CA GLU A 202 -15.25 -38.76 15.37
C GLU A 202 -14.25 -38.23 14.33
N LYS A 203 -13.75 -39.11 13.44
CA LYS A 203 -12.86 -38.70 12.34
C LYS A 203 -13.52 -37.69 11.41
N SER A 204 -14.78 -37.95 11.03
CA SER A 204 -15.53 -37.08 10.11
C SER A 204 -15.84 -35.72 10.74
N VAL A 205 -16.24 -35.70 12.02
CA VAL A 205 -16.50 -34.47 12.79
C VAL A 205 -15.23 -33.65 12.89
N LYS A 206 -14.11 -34.26 13.27
CA LYS A 206 -12.82 -33.60 13.36
C LYS A 206 -12.38 -33.00 12.02
N TYR A 207 -12.49 -33.77 10.93
CA TYR A 207 -12.17 -33.28 9.59
C TYR A 207 -13.03 -32.07 9.20
N GLN A 208 -14.34 -32.11 9.44
CA GLN A 208 -15.23 -30.99 9.14
C GLN A 208 -14.90 -29.74 9.97
N LEU A 209 -14.62 -29.90 11.27
CA LEU A 209 -14.19 -28.79 12.12
C LEU A 209 -12.89 -28.14 11.62
N GLU A 210 -11.89 -28.95 11.25
CA GLU A 210 -10.64 -28.45 10.69
C GLU A 210 -10.85 -27.74 9.34
N GLU A 211 -11.74 -28.26 8.48
CA GLU A 211 -12.09 -27.62 7.21
C GLU A 211 -12.79 -26.27 7.44
N GLN A 212 -13.73 -26.21 8.39
CA GLN A 212 -14.42 -24.99 8.78
C GLN A 212 -13.47 -23.90 9.26
N GLU A 213 -12.51 -24.26 10.13
CA GLU A 213 -11.52 -23.32 10.63
C GLU A 213 -10.65 -22.76 9.50
N LYS A 214 -10.22 -23.61 8.57
CA LYS A 214 -9.45 -23.19 7.38
C LYS A 214 -10.25 -22.21 6.51
N VAL A 215 -11.51 -22.52 6.23
CA VAL A 215 -12.41 -21.65 5.44
C VAL A 215 -12.61 -20.31 6.14
N LEU A 216 -12.90 -20.30 7.45
CA LEU A 216 -13.13 -19.07 8.21
C LEU A 216 -11.88 -18.19 8.27
N LYS A 217 -10.70 -18.79 8.45
CA LYS A 217 -9.42 -18.07 8.40
C LYS A 217 -9.20 -17.42 7.04
N LEU A 218 -9.49 -18.13 5.96
CA LEU A 218 -9.33 -17.63 4.61
C LEU A 218 -10.31 -16.49 4.29
N LYS A 219 -11.56 -16.58 4.77
CA LYS A 219 -12.56 -15.48 4.68
C LYS A 219 -12.10 -14.23 5.42
N ASN A 220 -11.62 -14.38 6.66
CA ASN A 220 -11.05 -13.26 7.42
C ASN A 220 -9.85 -12.62 6.70
N ASP A 221 -9.00 -13.44 6.07
CA ASP A 221 -7.87 -12.95 5.29
C ASP A 221 -8.29 -12.28 3.97
N PHE A 222 -9.45 -12.64 3.41
CA PHE A 222 -10.06 -11.97 2.27
C PHE A 222 -10.66 -10.62 2.68
N ASP A 223 -11.40 -10.55 3.78
CA ASP A 223 -11.95 -9.30 4.29
C ASP A 223 -10.85 -8.29 4.65
N LYS A 224 -9.75 -8.75 5.27
CA LYS A 224 -8.55 -7.92 5.49
C LYS A 224 -7.95 -7.40 4.20
N PHE A 225 -7.95 -8.22 3.14
CA PHE A 225 -7.45 -7.83 1.83
C PHE A 225 -8.33 -6.75 1.20
N ILE A 226 -9.65 -6.91 1.23
CA ILE A 226 -10.60 -5.89 0.75
C ILE A 226 -10.46 -4.60 1.56
N ASN A 227 -10.41 -4.68 2.90
CA ASN A 227 -10.19 -3.51 3.76
C ASN A 227 -8.87 -2.81 3.47
N LYS A 228 -7.81 -3.56 3.16
CA LYS A 228 -6.53 -2.98 2.74
C LYS A 228 -6.68 -2.20 1.43
N ILE A 229 -7.40 -2.74 0.44
CA ILE A 229 -7.68 -2.04 -0.81
C ILE A 229 -8.49 -0.77 -0.52
N ASP A 230 -9.57 -0.89 0.25
CA ASP A 230 -10.47 0.21 0.57
C ASP A 230 -9.78 1.34 1.31
N THR A 231 -9.03 1.02 2.38
CA THR A 231 -8.26 2.01 3.16
C THR A 231 -7.16 2.69 2.35
N THR A 232 -6.57 1.98 1.37
CA THR A 232 -5.58 2.59 0.45
C THR A 232 -6.23 3.66 -0.42
N CYS A 233 -7.46 3.45 -0.89
CA CYS A 233 -8.21 4.37 -1.75
C CYS A 233 -9.08 5.38 -0.95
N GLY A 234 -9.31 5.13 0.33
CA GLY A 234 -10.23 5.87 1.20
C GLY A 234 -9.65 7.07 1.95
N GLY A 235 -8.38 7.43 1.71
CA GLY A 235 -7.70 8.54 2.39
C GLY A 235 -8.20 9.96 2.07
N LEU A 236 -9.38 10.11 1.46
CA LEU A 236 -10.02 11.37 1.09
C LEU A 236 -11.37 11.47 1.83
N LEU A 237 -11.31 11.68 3.14
CA LEU A 237 -12.45 12.11 3.95
C LEU A 237 -12.07 13.43 4.62
N GLY A 238 -12.42 14.52 3.92
CA GLY A 238 -12.25 15.90 4.37
C GLY A 238 -11.77 16.81 3.24
N GLU A 239 -12.14 18.09 3.27
CA GLU A 239 -11.59 19.19 2.47
C GLU A 239 -10.11 19.46 2.80
N GLY A 240 -9.29 18.41 2.86
CA GLY A 240 -7.89 18.43 3.23
C GLY A 240 -7.02 18.07 2.03
N ASP A 241 -6.15 19.00 1.67
CA ASP A 241 -4.86 18.83 0.99
C ASP A 241 -4.66 17.54 0.18
N GLY A 242 -4.67 17.67 -1.15
CA GLY A 242 -4.39 16.57 -2.08
C GLY A 242 -3.00 15.96 -1.85
N PHE A 243 -2.88 14.65 -2.09
CA PHE A 243 -1.59 13.95 -2.05
C PHE A 243 -1.10 13.69 -3.48
N ILE A 244 0.19 13.92 -3.72
CA ILE A 244 0.88 13.49 -4.94
C ILE A 244 1.82 12.34 -4.57
N TYR A 245 1.88 11.36 -5.45
CA TYR A 245 2.85 10.27 -5.38
C TYR A 245 4.02 10.58 -6.30
N GLU A 246 5.25 10.36 -5.83
CA GLU A 246 6.47 10.57 -6.63
C GLU A 246 7.39 9.35 -6.48
N LYS A 247 8.07 8.97 -7.56
CA LYS A 247 9.09 7.93 -7.53
C LYS A 247 10.42 8.52 -7.04
N VAL A 248 10.97 7.97 -5.97
CA VAL A 248 12.27 8.34 -5.40
C VAL A 248 13.19 7.12 -5.44
N THR A 249 14.38 7.28 -5.99
CA THR A 249 15.42 6.24 -5.96
C THR A 249 16.08 6.24 -4.60
N VAL A 250 16.00 5.11 -3.88
CA VAL A 250 16.64 4.92 -2.57
C VAL A 250 17.70 3.85 -2.71
N THR A 251 18.91 4.15 -2.25
CA THR A 251 19.98 3.16 -2.14
C THR A 251 19.71 2.26 -0.94
N GLU A 252 19.41 0.99 -1.20
CA GLU A 252 19.29 -0.04 -0.17
C GLU A 252 20.52 -0.93 -0.14
N TYR A 253 20.72 -1.63 0.98
CA TYR A 253 21.83 -2.56 1.16
C TYR A 253 21.30 -3.97 1.36
N LYS A 254 21.75 -4.91 0.53
CA LYS A 254 21.51 -6.34 0.73
C LYS A 254 22.78 -7.02 1.20
N LYS A 255 22.60 -7.99 2.10
CA LYS A 255 23.66 -8.90 2.54
C LYS A 255 23.68 -10.09 1.61
N GLU A 256 24.79 -10.29 0.91
CA GLU A 256 24.96 -11.43 0.00
C GLU A 256 26.28 -12.14 0.29
N ASN A 257 26.22 -13.47 0.29
CA ASN A 257 27.42 -14.30 0.34
C ASN A 257 28.10 -14.22 -1.03
N LYS A 258 29.36 -13.78 -1.04
CA LYS A 258 30.20 -13.75 -2.24
C LYS A 258 31.41 -14.64 -2.06
N VAL A 259 31.85 -15.20 -3.18
CA VAL A 259 33.06 -16.02 -3.27
C VAL A 259 34.25 -15.11 -3.49
N PHE A 260 35.28 -15.31 -2.68
CA PHE A 260 36.59 -14.69 -2.84
C PHE A 260 37.62 -15.78 -3.07
N GLU A 261 38.36 -15.69 -4.16
CA GLU A 261 39.45 -16.62 -4.44
C GLU A 261 40.57 -16.42 -3.40
N THR A 262 41.15 -17.54 -2.94
CA THR A 262 42.22 -17.56 -1.95
C THR A 262 43.34 -18.46 -2.45
N GLU A 263 44.58 -18.13 -2.12
CA GLU A 263 45.75 -18.93 -2.51
C GLU A 263 46.09 -19.99 -1.45
N ASN A 264 45.60 -19.81 -0.22
CA ASN A 264 45.97 -20.62 0.96
C ASN A 264 45.01 -21.80 1.24
N GLY A 265 44.36 -22.34 0.21
CA GLY A 265 43.43 -23.46 0.38
C GLY A 265 44.13 -24.82 0.48
N SER A 266 43.53 -25.73 1.23
CA SER A 266 43.99 -27.12 1.36
C SER A 266 42.81 -28.08 1.40
N ILE A 267 43.04 -29.36 1.10
CA ILE A 267 42.01 -30.39 1.17
C ILE A 267 41.72 -30.68 2.64
N LYS A 268 40.65 -30.09 3.17
CA LYS A 268 40.18 -30.27 4.54
C LYS A 268 38.65 -30.10 4.62
N GLU A 269 38.06 -30.62 5.70
CA GLU A 269 36.63 -30.45 6.00
C GLU A 269 36.25 -28.96 5.93
N GLY A 270 35.17 -28.66 5.22
CA GLY A 270 34.60 -27.32 5.11
C GLY A 270 35.30 -26.38 4.12
N GLN A 271 36.48 -26.73 3.57
CA GLN A 271 37.13 -25.90 2.55
C GLN A 271 36.26 -25.81 1.30
N CYS A 272 36.16 -24.60 0.74
CA CYS A 272 35.43 -24.38 -0.52
C CYS A 272 36.38 -24.17 -1.71
N PHE A 273 35.91 -24.53 -2.89
CA PHE A 273 36.57 -24.25 -4.16
C PHE A 273 35.55 -23.89 -5.25
N ILE A 274 36.01 -23.14 -6.26
CA ILE A 274 35.22 -22.70 -7.41
C ILE A 274 35.79 -23.28 -8.71
N LEU A 275 34.90 -23.70 -9.61
CA LEU A 275 35.29 -24.16 -10.94
C LEU A 275 35.53 -22.98 -11.88
N LYS A 276 36.74 -22.88 -12.45
CA LYS A 276 37.09 -21.84 -13.43
C LYS A 276 36.80 -22.29 -14.87
N THR A 277 36.67 -23.60 -15.08
CA THR A 277 36.32 -24.24 -16.36
C THR A 277 35.16 -25.23 -16.18
N GLY A 278 34.56 -25.66 -17.31
CA GLY A 278 33.57 -26.73 -17.29
C GLY A 278 34.22 -28.12 -17.17
N PHE A 279 33.53 -29.03 -16.50
CA PHE A 279 33.88 -30.44 -16.35
C PHE A 279 32.70 -31.32 -16.78
N ASN A 280 32.96 -32.62 -16.94
CA ASN A 280 31.94 -33.61 -17.30
C ASN A 280 30.81 -33.67 -16.26
N TYR A 281 29.67 -34.24 -16.69
CA TYR A 281 28.49 -34.49 -15.84
C TYR A 281 27.80 -33.20 -15.35
N GLY A 282 27.72 -32.19 -16.22
CA GLY A 282 26.96 -30.96 -15.96
C GLY A 282 27.64 -29.97 -14.99
N ARG A 283 28.94 -30.14 -14.75
CA ARG A 283 29.73 -29.32 -13.83
C ARG A 283 30.25 -28.08 -14.55
N SER A 284 29.42 -27.05 -14.67
CA SER A 284 29.74 -25.82 -15.40
C SER A 284 30.70 -24.90 -14.63
N LYS A 285 31.33 -23.97 -15.37
CA LYS A 285 32.13 -22.88 -14.82
C LYS A 285 31.31 -22.03 -13.82
N GLY A 286 31.94 -21.61 -12.74
CA GLY A 286 31.35 -20.75 -11.70
C GLY A 286 30.64 -21.50 -10.58
N LEU A 287 30.54 -22.83 -10.66
CA LEU A 287 29.98 -23.64 -9.57
C LEU A 287 30.96 -23.71 -8.39
N VAL A 288 30.40 -23.65 -7.18
CA VAL A 288 31.13 -23.64 -5.91
C VAL A 288 30.81 -24.92 -5.15
N TYR A 289 31.83 -25.54 -4.60
CA TYR A 289 31.73 -26.80 -3.87
C TYR A 289 32.33 -26.65 -2.48
N ARG A 290 31.78 -27.38 -1.51
CA ARG A 290 32.32 -27.50 -0.15
C ARG A 290 32.78 -28.94 0.11
N ILE A 291 34.01 -29.07 0.57
CA ILE A 291 34.67 -30.36 0.84
C ILE A 291 34.19 -30.95 2.16
N HIS A 292 33.95 -32.25 2.14
CA HIS A 292 33.64 -33.09 3.28
C HIS A 292 34.55 -34.31 3.33
N ARG A 293 34.89 -34.72 4.53
CA ARG A 293 35.69 -35.88 4.89
C ARG A 293 34.77 -37.01 5.33
N THR A 294 35.06 -38.19 4.81
CA THR A 294 34.34 -39.43 5.12
C THR A 294 35.35 -40.54 5.35
N GLU A 295 35.11 -41.36 6.37
CA GLU A 295 35.93 -42.54 6.65
C GLU A 295 35.24 -43.80 6.12
N TYR A 296 35.96 -44.60 5.34
CA TYR A 296 35.46 -45.88 4.83
C TYR A 296 36.59 -46.91 4.87
N ASN A 297 36.34 -48.06 5.50
CA ASN A 297 37.34 -49.13 5.68
C ASN A 297 38.68 -48.65 6.26
N GLY A 298 38.65 -47.73 7.24
CA GLY A 298 39.84 -47.16 7.88
C GLY A 298 40.69 -46.26 6.97
N LYS A 299 40.16 -45.85 5.82
CA LYS A 299 40.78 -44.88 4.91
C LYS A 299 39.92 -43.62 4.82
N GLU A 300 40.60 -42.48 4.77
CA GLU A 300 39.96 -41.18 4.63
C GLU A 300 39.69 -40.88 3.16
N HIS A 301 38.48 -40.42 2.87
CA HIS A 301 38.03 -40.02 1.56
C HIS A 301 37.43 -38.63 1.62
N PHE A 302 37.81 -37.78 0.67
CA PHE A 302 37.25 -36.45 0.49
C PHE A 302 36.29 -36.43 -0.70
N HIS A 303 35.13 -35.82 -0.48
CA HIS A 303 34.14 -35.54 -1.50
C HIS A 303 33.62 -34.12 -1.31
N ALA A 304 32.86 -33.57 -2.26
CA ALA A 304 32.29 -32.25 -2.09
C ALA A 304 30.86 -32.13 -2.61
N TYR A 305 30.06 -31.31 -1.94
CA TYR A 305 28.72 -30.95 -2.38
C TYR A 305 28.72 -29.56 -2.99
N LYS A 306 27.99 -29.41 -4.09
CA LYS A 306 27.73 -28.12 -4.73
C LYS A 306 26.91 -27.23 -3.79
N LEU A 307 27.25 -25.96 -3.71
CA LEU A 307 26.41 -24.96 -3.05
C LEU A 307 25.32 -24.41 -3.98
N ASN A 308 24.17 -24.04 -3.41
CA ASN A 308 23.10 -23.37 -4.13
C ASN A 308 23.55 -21.98 -4.63
N GLY A 309 22.78 -21.35 -5.53
CA GLY A 309 23.15 -20.05 -6.11
C GLY A 309 23.26 -18.90 -5.08
N LYS A 310 22.72 -19.07 -3.87
CA LYS A 310 22.86 -18.11 -2.76
C LYS A 310 24.04 -18.44 -1.82
N LEU A 311 24.75 -19.55 -2.05
CA LEU A 311 25.87 -20.03 -1.24
C LEU A 311 25.52 -20.22 0.24
N THR A 312 24.28 -20.61 0.53
CA THR A 312 23.76 -20.81 1.89
C THR A 312 23.55 -22.27 2.23
N LYS A 313 23.30 -23.13 1.23
CA LYS A 313 22.96 -24.53 1.43
C LYS A 313 23.68 -25.42 0.42
N GLU A 314 24.05 -26.60 0.87
CA GLU A 314 24.56 -27.67 0.03
C GLU A 314 23.43 -28.38 -0.71
N CYS A 315 23.66 -28.68 -1.98
CA CYS A 315 22.78 -29.45 -2.82
C CYS A 315 23.14 -30.94 -2.67
N THR A 316 22.47 -31.66 -1.77
CA THR A 316 22.72 -33.09 -1.51
C THR A 316 21.83 -34.03 -2.34
N GLY A 317 20.90 -33.48 -3.13
CA GLY A 317 19.96 -34.26 -3.94
C GLY A 317 20.64 -35.00 -5.10
N ARG A 318 20.20 -36.24 -5.35
CA ARG A 318 20.74 -37.13 -6.41
C ARG A 318 20.23 -36.86 -7.82
N ALA A 319 19.24 -35.97 -7.98
CA ALA A 319 18.60 -35.69 -9.27
C ALA A 319 19.55 -35.05 -10.30
N ASN A 320 20.62 -34.38 -9.86
CA ASN A 320 21.63 -33.80 -10.74
C ASN A 320 23.02 -34.27 -10.32
N GLN A 321 23.73 -34.95 -11.22
CA GLN A 321 25.07 -35.47 -10.95
C GLN A 321 26.11 -34.38 -10.65
N ALA A 322 25.88 -33.15 -11.11
CA ALA A 322 26.74 -32.01 -10.80
C ALA A 322 26.69 -31.62 -9.31
N ASN A 323 25.70 -32.09 -8.55
CA ASN A 323 25.58 -31.78 -7.13
C ASN A 323 26.68 -32.42 -6.27
N TYR A 324 27.32 -33.48 -6.79
CA TYR A 324 28.31 -34.25 -6.07
C TYR A 324 29.64 -34.32 -6.84
N TRP A 325 30.72 -34.10 -6.11
CA TRP A 325 32.09 -34.24 -6.58
C TRP A 325 32.77 -35.36 -5.79
N SER A 326 33.04 -36.48 -6.44
CA SER A 326 33.74 -37.61 -5.84
C SER A 326 35.24 -37.54 -6.06
N TYR A 327 35.98 -38.35 -5.29
CA TYR A 327 37.40 -38.62 -5.50
C TYR A 327 38.25 -37.34 -5.53
N ILE A 328 38.13 -36.51 -4.49
CA ILE A 328 39.12 -35.47 -4.21
C ILE A 328 40.36 -36.20 -3.67
N THR A 329 41.10 -36.81 -4.58
CA THR A 329 42.41 -37.41 -4.31
C THR A 329 43.47 -36.37 -4.57
N ASP A 330 44.46 -36.30 -3.69
CA ASP A 330 45.43 -35.22 -3.64
C ASP A 330 46.08 -34.96 -5.01
N ASP A 331 46.55 -35.99 -5.74
CA ASP A 331 47.31 -35.79 -6.97
C ASP A 331 46.52 -35.26 -8.18
N THR A 332 45.30 -35.76 -8.41
CA THR A 332 44.54 -35.36 -9.62
C THR A 332 43.83 -34.03 -9.40
N PHE A 333 43.30 -33.84 -8.20
CA PHE A 333 42.64 -32.60 -7.83
C PHE A 333 43.62 -31.43 -7.76
N LEU A 334 44.80 -31.61 -7.14
CA LEU A 334 45.82 -30.55 -7.09
C LEU A 334 46.36 -30.20 -8.48
N LYS A 335 46.44 -31.16 -9.42
CA LYS A 335 46.78 -30.85 -10.83
C LYS A 335 45.79 -29.87 -11.47
N TRP A 336 44.50 -29.95 -11.14
CA TRP A 336 43.50 -29.00 -11.66
C TRP A 336 43.62 -27.62 -11.01
N ILE A 337 44.06 -27.55 -9.74
CA ILE A 337 44.38 -26.28 -9.07
C ILE A 337 45.60 -25.63 -9.74
N VAL A 338 46.69 -26.38 -9.92
CA VAL A 338 47.94 -25.87 -10.56
C VAL A 338 47.68 -25.43 -12.01
N LYS A 339 46.83 -26.15 -12.75
CA LYS A 339 46.42 -25.77 -14.12
C LYS A 339 45.45 -24.58 -14.16
N GLY A 340 44.98 -24.07 -13.01
CA GLY A 340 44.01 -22.98 -12.93
C GLY A 340 42.59 -23.35 -13.39
N SER A 341 42.27 -24.64 -13.49
CA SER A 341 40.92 -25.14 -13.81
C SER A 341 39.97 -25.07 -12.60
N ILE A 342 40.54 -25.12 -11.39
CA ILE A 342 39.87 -24.96 -10.10
C ILE A 342 40.66 -23.94 -9.28
N SER A 343 39.97 -23.15 -8.46
CA SER A 343 40.60 -22.24 -7.51
C SER A 343 40.00 -22.42 -6.12
N TRP A 344 40.83 -22.31 -5.09
CA TRP A 344 40.33 -22.28 -3.72
C TRP A 344 39.55 -21.00 -3.48
N CYS A 345 38.54 -21.06 -2.61
CA CYS A 345 37.77 -19.89 -2.30
C CYS A 345 37.18 -19.90 -0.90
N ASP A 346 36.99 -18.69 -0.37
CA ASP A 346 36.28 -18.45 0.88
C ASP A 346 34.97 -17.70 0.60
N ILE A 347 33.95 -18.00 1.38
CA ILE A 347 32.64 -17.37 1.27
C ILE A 347 32.55 -16.32 2.36
N LYS A 348 32.43 -15.05 1.98
CA LYS A 348 32.29 -13.93 2.92
C LYS A 348 30.96 -13.23 2.69
N GLU A 349 30.33 -12.80 3.77
CA GLU A 349 29.12 -11.97 3.72
C GLU A 349 29.52 -10.54 3.35
N VAL A 350 29.00 -10.04 2.23
CA VAL A 350 29.28 -8.69 1.72
C VAL A 350 27.99 -7.88 1.73
N LYS A 351 28.07 -6.64 2.21
CA LYS A 351 26.99 -5.66 2.05
C LYS A 351 27.14 -4.99 0.68
N THR A 352 26.20 -5.23 -0.23
CA THR A 352 26.18 -4.59 -1.55
C THR A 352 25.04 -3.58 -1.62
N ALA A 353 25.36 -2.35 -2.01
CA ALA A 353 24.37 -1.33 -2.33
C ALA A 353 23.64 -1.69 -3.64
N TYR A 354 22.34 -1.45 -3.69
CA TYR A 354 21.54 -1.51 -4.91
C TYR A 354 20.46 -0.43 -4.87
N GLU A 355 20.10 0.08 -6.05
CA GLU A 355 19.12 1.14 -6.18
C GLU A 355 17.71 0.55 -6.29
N VAL A 356 16.78 1.10 -5.50
CA VAL A 356 15.37 0.72 -5.51
C VAL A 356 14.52 1.95 -5.69
N GLU A 357 13.69 1.95 -6.73
CA GLU A 357 12.63 2.95 -6.87
C GLU A 357 11.52 2.69 -5.86
N LYS A 358 11.24 3.68 -5.00
CA LYS A 358 10.14 3.67 -4.04
C LYS A 358 9.19 4.82 -4.34
N VAL A 359 7.90 4.59 -4.12
CA VAL A 359 6.89 5.63 -4.26
C VAL A 359 6.69 6.31 -2.90
N VAL A 360 6.84 7.63 -2.85
CA VAL A 360 6.67 8.45 -1.65
C VAL A 360 5.39 9.28 -1.78
N LYS A 361 4.60 9.34 -0.71
CA LYS A 361 3.39 10.15 -0.60
C LYS A 361 3.77 11.54 -0.10
N LYS A 362 3.59 12.58 -0.91
CA LYS A 362 3.77 14.00 -0.53
C LYS A 362 2.41 14.67 -0.35
N THR A 363 2.24 15.40 0.74
CA THR A 363 1.07 16.26 0.96
C THR A 363 1.28 17.59 0.27
N ILE A 364 0.31 18.04 -0.55
CA ILE A 364 0.30 19.40 -1.06
C ILE A 364 -0.48 20.26 -0.08
N ASN A 365 0.20 21.15 0.65
CA ASN A 365 -0.53 22.17 1.40
C ASN A 365 -1.18 23.14 0.41
N SER A 366 -2.50 23.30 0.50
CA SER A 366 -3.33 24.17 -0.35
C SER A 366 -3.07 25.66 -0.09
N LYS A 367 -1.87 26.16 -0.41
CA LYS A 367 -1.59 27.60 -0.58
C LYS A 367 -0.83 27.95 -1.86
N VAL A 368 -0.45 26.97 -2.69
CA VAL A 368 0.34 27.22 -3.92
C VAL A 368 -0.42 26.90 -5.22
N ALA A 369 -1.56 26.21 -5.17
CA ALA A 369 -2.35 25.87 -6.36
C ALA A 369 -3.40 26.95 -6.72
N LYS A 370 -2.98 28.22 -6.86
CA LYS A 370 -3.76 29.26 -7.57
C LYS A 370 -2.91 30.13 -8.51
N THR A 371 -1.68 29.73 -8.79
CA THR A 371 -0.77 30.52 -9.63
C THR A 371 -0.30 29.74 -10.84
N GLU A 372 -1.22 29.17 -11.62
CA GLU A 372 -0.92 28.66 -12.97
C GLU A 372 -2.20 28.60 -13.82
N LYS A 373 -2.80 29.78 -14.04
CA LYS A 373 -3.64 30.16 -15.21
C LYS A 373 -4.17 31.58 -15.01
N LYS A 374 -3.31 32.57 -15.28
CA LYS A 374 -3.61 33.86 -15.94
C LYS A 374 -2.34 34.72 -15.90
N GLN A 375 -1.62 34.75 -17.02
CA GLN A 375 -0.73 35.84 -17.38
C GLN A 375 -1.49 36.73 -18.36
N SER A 376 -1.78 37.97 -17.96
CA SER A 376 -1.41 39.18 -18.71
C SER A 376 -1.92 40.43 -17.98
N ASP A 377 -0.99 41.38 -17.83
CA ASP A 377 -1.11 42.82 -17.49
C ASP A 377 -1.07 43.28 -16.01
N THR A 378 0.16 43.64 -15.59
CA THR A 378 0.66 44.89 -14.96
C THR A 378 -0.34 45.78 -14.20
N LYS A 379 -0.09 46.28 -12.96
CA LYS A 379 1.08 46.97 -12.40
C LYS A 379 1.03 47.02 -10.86
N GLU A 380 2.22 47.03 -10.25
CA GLU A 380 2.68 47.51 -8.93
C GLU A 380 1.67 48.03 -7.89
N THR A 381 1.81 47.60 -6.64
CA THR A 381 2.31 48.46 -5.54
C THR A 381 2.82 47.59 -4.39
N GLU A 382 4.04 47.88 -3.93
CA GLU A 382 4.71 47.32 -2.76
C GLU A 382 4.02 47.70 -1.45
N SER A 383 4.08 46.81 -0.47
CA SER A 383 4.38 47.19 0.92
C SER A 383 4.96 46.00 1.68
N GLN A 384 6.28 46.00 1.77
CA GLN A 384 7.05 45.28 2.77
C GLN A 384 6.78 45.93 4.13
N GLU A 385 6.35 45.15 5.13
CA GLU A 385 6.56 45.52 6.53
C GLU A 385 7.70 44.67 7.10
N ASN A 386 8.86 45.32 7.20
CA ASN A 386 10.00 44.89 8.00
C ASN A 386 9.55 44.76 9.46
N ILE A 387 9.87 43.63 10.10
CA ILE A 387 9.84 43.52 11.57
C ILE A 387 11.29 43.64 12.04
N ASP A 388 11.53 44.62 12.91
CA ASP A 388 12.81 44.90 13.55
C ASP A 388 13.22 43.72 14.45
N ILE A 389 14.29 43.01 14.05
CA ILE A 389 14.88 41.88 14.81
C ILE A 389 15.73 42.40 16.00
N ASN A 390 15.90 43.71 16.10
CA ASN A 390 16.78 44.39 17.08
C ASN A 390 16.27 44.39 18.53
N ASN A 391 15.08 43.85 18.80
CA ASN A 391 14.46 43.89 20.14
C ASN A 391 14.42 42.53 20.87
N LEU A 392 15.12 41.51 20.35
CA LEU A 392 15.19 40.17 20.95
C LEU A 392 16.48 40.01 21.74
N THR A 393 16.40 39.47 22.95
CA THR A 393 17.59 39.16 23.75
C THR A 393 18.01 37.71 23.56
N PHE A 394 19.31 37.51 23.29
CA PHE A 394 19.89 36.20 23.03
C PHE A 394 20.83 35.78 24.16
N GLU A 395 20.61 34.58 24.70
CA GLU A 395 21.55 33.94 25.62
C GLU A 395 22.45 32.98 24.83
N VAL A 396 23.77 33.22 24.83
CA VAL A 396 24.76 32.40 24.12
C VAL A 396 25.57 31.57 25.11
N SER A 397 25.54 30.25 24.95
CA SER A 397 26.28 29.27 25.75
C SER A 397 27.19 28.43 24.86
N GLU A 398 28.35 28.03 25.37
CA GLU A 398 29.29 27.15 24.65
C GLU A 398 29.03 25.68 24.99
N ASP A 399 29.09 24.80 23.99
CA ASP A 399 28.93 23.35 24.15
C ASP A 399 29.85 22.62 23.14
N ILE A 400 29.88 21.29 23.20
CA ILE A 400 30.72 20.45 22.34
C ILE A 400 29.81 19.50 21.55
N ASP A 401 30.02 19.41 20.23
CA ASP A 401 29.34 18.43 19.39
C ASP A 401 29.81 17.01 19.76
N THR A 402 28.89 16.16 20.15
CA THR A 402 29.16 14.80 20.63
C THR A 402 29.60 13.83 19.54
N ARG A 403 29.61 14.25 18.27
CA ARG A 403 29.99 13.41 17.11
C ARG A 403 31.45 13.56 16.72
N ASP A 404 31.97 14.77 16.79
CA ASP A 404 33.32 15.12 16.33
C ASP A 404 34.14 15.92 17.35
N ASN A 405 33.58 16.15 18.54
CA ASN A 405 34.15 16.98 19.61
C ASN A 405 34.47 18.42 19.19
N SER A 406 33.81 18.94 18.14
CA SER A 406 33.95 20.33 17.73
C SER A 406 33.21 21.28 18.69
N LYS A 407 33.74 22.50 18.85
CA LYS A 407 33.13 23.54 19.69
C LYS A 407 31.90 24.10 18.97
N ILE A 408 30.77 24.18 19.66
CA ILE A 408 29.51 24.72 19.14
C ILE A 408 28.94 25.77 20.10
N TYR A 409 28.14 26.69 19.55
CA TYR A 409 27.50 27.76 20.33
C TYR A 409 25.99 27.57 20.28
N ILE A 410 25.34 27.55 21.44
CA ILE A 410 23.89 27.42 21.59
C ILE A 410 23.32 28.77 21.97
N VAL A 411 22.46 29.29 21.11
CA VAL A 411 21.74 30.55 21.27
C VAL A 411 20.30 30.28 21.63
N LYS A 412 19.85 30.79 22.77
CA LYS A 412 18.44 30.75 23.20
C LYS A 412 17.85 32.14 23.17
N ILE A 413 16.56 32.19 22.85
CA ILE A 413 15.77 33.43 22.85
C ILE A 413 15.00 33.43 24.16
N ASN A 414 15.09 34.51 24.92
CA ASN A 414 14.45 34.59 26.23
C ASN A 414 12.95 34.87 26.14
N GLU A 415 12.51 35.53 25.07
CA GLU A 415 11.12 35.92 24.86
C GLU A 415 10.29 34.77 24.25
N SER A 416 9.02 34.69 24.65
CA SER A 416 8.07 33.75 24.05
C SER A 416 7.59 34.27 22.69
N LEU A 417 8.11 33.68 21.61
CA LEU A 417 7.73 34.04 20.25
C LEU A 417 6.43 33.34 19.82
N SER A 418 5.53 34.08 19.16
CA SER A 418 4.42 33.48 18.43
C SER A 418 4.93 32.63 17.26
N ARG A 419 4.07 31.75 16.73
CA ARG A 419 4.44 30.86 15.62
C ARG A 419 4.93 31.61 14.39
N GLU A 420 4.36 32.79 14.11
CA GLU A 420 4.70 33.60 12.94
C GLU A 420 6.04 34.32 13.14
N GLU A 421 6.30 34.83 14.35
CA GLU A 421 7.58 35.46 14.71
C GLU A 421 8.72 34.45 14.71
N TYR A 422 8.50 33.25 15.26
CA TYR A 422 9.48 32.17 15.25
C TYR A 422 9.89 31.76 13.83
N ILE A 423 8.95 31.70 12.88
CA ILE A 423 9.27 31.35 11.49
C ILE A 423 10.18 32.41 10.87
N LYS A 424 9.96 33.69 11.17
CA LYS A 424 10.80 34.80 10.70
C LYS A 424 12.19 34.73 11.33
N VAL A 425 12.28 34.57 12.64
CA VAL A 425 13.56 34.45 13.36
C VAL A 425 14.36 33.22 12.91
N ASN A 426 13.71 32.07 12.72
CA ASN A 426 14.36 30.87 12.22
C ASN A 426 14.85 31.03 10.77
N SER A 427 14.15 31.81 9.95
CA SER A 427 14.61 32.14 8.59
C SER A 427 15.83 33.05 8.62
N TYR A 428 15.83 34.06 9.49
CA TYR A 428 16.97 34.93 9.74
C TYR A 428 18.19 34.16 10.27
N ILE A 429 18.02 33.34 11.31
CA ILE A 429 19.09 32.54 11.90
C ILE A 429 19.69 31.54 10.89
N LYS A 430 18.86 30.97 10.01
CA LYS A 430 19.35 30.15 8.89
C LYS A 430 20.18 30.95 7.89
N SER A 431 19.81 32.20 7.60
CA SER A 431 20.60 33.02 6.67
C SER A 431 21.99 33.39 7.22
N ILE A 432 22.14 33.50 8.54
CA ILE A 432 23.44 33.70 9.21
C ILE A 432 24.15 32.38 9.56
N GLY A 433 23.69 31.24 9.04
CA GLY A 433 24.37 29.95 9.13
C GLY A 433 24.04 29.11 10.37
N GLY A 434 23.10 29.54 11.20
CA GLY A 434 22.63 28.78 12.37
C GLY A 434 21.45 27.85 12.04
N TYR A 435 21.20 26.87 12.91
CA TYR A 435 20.01 26.02 12.78
C TYR A 435 19.42 25.65 14.14
N TYR A 436 18.10 25.47 14.20
CA TYR A 436 17.42 25.09 15.45
C TYR A 436 17.61 23.61 15.79
N SER A 437 18.06 23.31 17.00
CA SER A 437 18.16 21.95 17.53
C SER A 437 17.03 21.66 18.49
N LYS A 438 16.21 20.67 18.14
CA LYS A 438 15.14 20.17 19.01
C LYS A 438 15.67 19.50 20.28
N PHE A 439 16.89 18.95 20.24
CA PHE A 439 17.49 18.23 21.36
C PHE A 439 18.12 19.18 22.39
N LYS A 440 18.75 20.26 21.90
CA LYS A 440 19.37 21.28 22.76
C LYS A 440 18.43 22.45 23.08
N HIS A 441 17.23 22.46 22.50
CA HIS A 441 16.21 23.50 22.66
C HIS A 441 16.79 24.91 22.45
N GLY A 442 17.49 25.10 21.32
CA GLY A 442 18.17 26.34 20.98
C GLY A 442 18.76 26.30 19.57
N PHE A 443 19.21 27.46 19.09
CA PHE A 443 19.87 27.60 17.79
C PHE A 443 21.36 27.32 17.91
N ILE A 444 21.88 26.45 17.05
CA ILE A 444 23.28 26.02 17.06
C ILE A 444 24.05 26.74 15.96
N PHE A 445 25.20 27.27 16.32
CA PHE A 445 26.20 27.86 15.43
C PHE A 445 27.55 27.14 15.56
N LYS A 446 28.28 27.06 14.45
CA LYS A 446 29.63 26.49 14.39
C LYS A 446 30.72 27.49 14.78
N GLU A 447 30.45 28.77 14.61
CA GLU A 447 31.34 29.90 14.94
C GLU A 447 30.63 30.80 15.95
N ASP A 448 31.35 31.61 16.73
CA ASP A 448 30.77 32.47 17.77
C ASP A 448 29.81 33.49 17.12
N PRO A 449 28.49 33.40 17.34
CA PRO A 449 27.52 34.23 16.63
C PRO A 449 27.39 35.62 17.25
N LYS A 450 28.14 35.98 18.30
CA LYS A 450 28.04 37.28 18.99
C LYS A 450 28.27 38.49 18.09
N GLU A 451 29.11 38.38 17.05
CA GLU A 451 29.32 39.48 16.10
C GLU A 451 28.21 39.54 15.03
N LEU A 452 27.51 38.43 14.79
CA LEU A 452 26.43 38.30 13.80
C LEU A 452 25.04 38.58 14.40
N LEU A 453 24.92 38.42 15.72
CA LEU A 453 23.76 38.75 16.53
C LEU A 453 24.08 40.06 17.25
N ASN A 454 23.81 41.21 16.62
CA ASN A 454 23.99 42.53 17.25
C ASN A 454 23.06 42.70 18.47
N VAL A 455 23.46 42.20 19.65
CA VAL A 455 22.81 42.46 20.94
C VAL A 455 23.87 42.54 22.05
N ALA A 456 23.84 43.67 22.76
CA ALA A 456 24.72 44.02 23.87
C ALA A 456 24.67 42.99 25.01
N LEU A 457 25.85 42.60 25.51
CA LEU A 457 26.03 41.62 26.58
C LEU A 457 25.38 42.05 27.91
N SER A 458 24.81 41.08 28.61
CA SER A 458 24.89 41.00 30.07
C SER A 458 24.99 39.55 30.54
N THR A 459 26.18 39.18 30.98
CA THR A 459 26.57 37.94 31.67
C THR A 459 26.04 37.91 33.10
N VAL A 460 25.47 36.80 33.59
CA VAL A 460 25.57 36.37 35.01
C VAL A 460 25.55 34.84 35.16
N THR A 461 26.49 34.36 35.97
CA THR A 461 26.79 33.00 36.43
C THR A 461 25.91 32.54 37.61
N LYS A 462 25.57 31.24 37.64
CA LYS A 462 25.35 30.28 38.77
C LYS A 462 24.55 30.66 40.05
N GLU A 463 23.80 29.65 40.53
CA GLU A 463 23.48 29.24 41.92
C GLU A 463 22.02 29.33 42.47
N THR A 464 21.54 28.13 42.88
CA THR A 464 20.67 27.70 44.01
C THR A 464 19.40 28.43 44.49
N GLU A 465 18.34 27.61 44.60
CA GLU A 465 17.31 27.48 45.66
C GLU A 465 16.29 28.60 46.02
N ALA A 466 15.05 28.12 46.17
CA ALA A 466 13.97 28.51 47.09
C ALA A 466 12.95 29.63 46.72
N ASN A 467 11.67 29.22 46.76
CA ASN A 467 10.42 29.94 47.14
C ASN A 467 10.50 31.48 47.26
N THR A 468 9.55 32.28 46.75
CA THR A 468 8.14 32.30 47.16
C THR A 468 7.31 33.19 46.21
N LYS A 469 6.03 32.84 46.07
CA LYS A 469 4.90 33.43 45.34
C LYS A 469 4.76 34.97 45.31
N THR A 470 4.18 35.48 44.21
CA THR A 470 3.04 36.41 44.25
C THR A 470 2.14 36.21 43.01
N GLU A 471 0.84 36.01 43.26
CA GLU A 471 -0.32 35.90 42.34
C GLU A 471 -0.55 37.26 41.61
N ALA A 472 -1.29 37.47 40.51
CA ALA A 472 -2.29 36.76 39.71
C ALA A 472 -2.23 37.34 38.26
N THR A 473 -2.62 36.69 37.17
CA THR A 473 -4.01 36.34 36.82
C THR A 473 -4.04 35.24 35.75
N GLU A 474 -4.93 34.28 35.95
CA GLU A 474 -5.12 33.03 35.19
C GLU A 474 -5.98 33.20 33.93
N GLU A 475 -5.65 32.48 32.85
CA GLU A 475 -6.66 31.84 32.00
C GLU A 475 -6.72 30.35 32.39
N VAL A 476 -7.75 29.99 33.15
CA VAL A 476 -7.95 28.65 33.72
C VAL A 476 -8.39 27.68 32.61
N LYS A 477 -7.57 26.67 32.31
CA LYS A 477 -8.05 25.43 31.67
C LYS A 477 -8.66 24.53 32.76
N PRO A 478 -9.85 23.94 32.54
CA PRO A 478 -10.52 23.15 33.57
C PRO A 478 -9.70 21.91 33.94
N THR A 479 -9.47 21.72 35.23
CA THR A 479 -8.90 20.49 35.78
C THR A 479 -9.83 19.32 35.47
N ILE A 480 -9.33 18.32 34.75
CA ILE A 480 -10.12 17.17 34.31
C ILE A 480 -10.03 16.11 35.40
N GLU A 481 -11.16 15.77 36.01
CA GLU A 481 -11.21 14.74 37.06
C GLU A 481 -11.47 13.35 36.46
N TYR A 482 -10.75 12.36 36.99
CA TYR A 482 -10.83 10.97 36.59
C TYR A 482 -11.36 10.11 37.73
N GLU A 483 -12.27 9.19 37.43
CA GLU A 483 -12.71 8.12 38.32
C GLU A 483 -12.09 6.80 37.86
N ILE A 484 -11.39 6.10 38.75
CA ILE A 484 -10.71 4.85 38.43
C ILE A 484 -11.38 3.72 39.20
N THR A 485 -11.81 2.68 38.48
CA THR A 485 -12.46 1.50 39.05
C THR A 485 -11.84 0.22 38.49
N GLU A 486 -11.77 -0.82 39.31
CA GLU A 486 -11.29 -2.14 38.88
C GLU A 486 -12.44 -2.99 38.32
N ASP A 487 -12.22 -3.63 37.17
CA ASP A 487 -13.17 -4.56 36.54
C ASP A 487 -12.44 -5.82 36.07
N LYS A 488 -13.19 -6.90 35.81
CA LYS A 488 -12.65 -8.14 35.26
C LYS A 488 -12.64 -8.08 33.73
N SER A 489 -11.56 -8.57 33.12
CA SER A 489 -11.42 -8.61 31.67
C SER A 489 -12.55 -9.45 31.02
N PRO A 490 -13.26 -8.92 30.01
CA PRO A 490 -14.34 -9.65 29.33
C PRO A 490 -13.84 -10.82 28.48
N PHE A 491 -12.52 -10.94 28.28
CA PHE A 491 -11.90 -11.99 27.46
C PHE A 491 -11.23 -13.09 28.29
N LYS A 492 -10.86 -12.80 29.55
CA LYS A 492 -10.22 -13.75 30.48
C LYS A 492 -10.62 -13.41 31.91
N GLN A 493 -11.42 -14.27 32.54
CA GLN A 493 -11.95 -14.04 33.89
C GLN A 493 -10.89 -13.90 35.00
N SER A 494 -9.62 -14.22 34.72
CA SER A 494 -8.49 -14.13 35.66
C SER A 494 -7.65 -12.86 35.52
N GLU A 495 -7.99 -11.91 34.63
CA GLU A 495 -7.19 -10.69 34.37
C GLU A 495 -7.97 -9.45 34.82
N ILE A 496 -7.38 -8.62 35.69
CA ILE A 496 -7.97 -7.38 36.20
C ILE A 496 -7.65 -6.24 35.23
N ILE A 497 -8.63 -5.40 34.93
CA ILE A 497 -8.51 -4.20 34.11
C ILE A 497 -8.96 -2.97 34.89
N TYR A 498 -8.39 -1.81 34.58
CA TYR A 498 -8.70 -0.54 35.22
C TYR A 498 -9.53 0.33 34.26
N LEU A 499 -10.71 0.74 34.70
CA LEU A 499 -11.61 1.63 33.98
C LEU A 499 -11.46 3.05 34.50
N VAL A 500 -10.99 3.95 33.64
CA VAL A 500 -10.84 5.37 33.91
C VAL A 500 -11.97 6.12 33.21
N LYS A 501 -12.89 6.70 33.99
CA LYS A 501 -13.97 7.54 33.49
C LYS A 501 -13.64 9.01 33.72
N VAL A 502 -13.93 9.84 32.73
CA VAL A 502 -13.80 11.29 32.86
C VAL A 502 -15.10 11.83 33.43
N LYS A 503 -15.04 12.55 34.56
CA LYS A 503 -16.24 13.09 35.21
C LYS A 503 -16.78 14.36 34.55
N ASN A 504 -15.90 15.12 33.91
CA ASN A 504 -16.27 16.39 33.28
C ASN A 504 -17.00 16.13 31.95
N GLU A 505 -18.09 16.86 31.70
CA GLU A 505 -18.68 16.94 30.35
C GLU A 505 -17.73 17.76 29.46
N LEU A 506 -17.04 17.07 28.54
CA LEU A 506 -16.05 17.68 27.66
C LEU A 506 -16.64 17.96 26.27
N SER A 507 -16.18 19.05 25.64
CA SER A 507 -16.47 19.29 24.22
C SER A 507 -15.85 18.19 23.34
N LYS A 508 -16.35 18.02 22.11
CA LYS A 508 -15.85 16.98 21.18
C LYS A 508 -14.34 17.11 20.91
N ASN A 509 -13.81 18.34 20.91
CA ASN A 509 -12.39 18.61 20.69
C ASN A 509 -11.57 18.30 21.95
N ASP A 510 -12.04 18.68 23.13
CA ASP A 510 -11.34 18.42 24.39
C ASP A 510 -11.34 16.94 24.74
N PHE A 511 -12.42 16.22 24.43
CA PHE A 511 -12.48 14.77 24.57
C PHE A 511 -11.49 14.07 23.61
N ALA A 512 -11.30 14.60 22.40
CA ALA A 512 -10.31 14.08 21.46
C ALA A 512 -8.88 14.26 22.00
N GLU A 513 -8.57 15.38 22.65
CA GLU A 513 -7.28 15.61 23.31
C GLU A 513 -7.06 14.66 24.50
N VAL A 514 -8.06 14.47 25.36
CA VAL A 514 -8.00 13.51 26.46
C VAL A 514 -7.81 12.08 25.94
N LYS A 515 -8.53 11.72 24.87
CA LYS A 515 -8.38 10.41 24.22
C LYS A 515 -6.97 10.20 23.67
N GLN A 516 -6.35 11.23 23.06
CA GLN A 516 -4.96 11.16 22.60
C GLN A 516 -3.97 11.05 23.77
N LYS A 517 -4.18 11.80 24.85
CA LYS A 517 -3.34 11.73 26.06
C LYS A 517 -3.40 10.34 26.71
N LEU A 518 -4.59 9.80 26.93
CA LEU A 518 -4.78 8.48 27.54
C LEU A 518 -4.32 7.33 26.63
N ALA A 519 -4.40 7.50 25.30
CA ALA A 519 -3.82 6.55 24.34
C ALA A 519 -2.29 6.48 24.42
N LYS A 520 -1.60 7.60 24.71
CA LYS A 520 -0.15 7.60 24.95
C LYS A 520 0.23 6.85 26.22
N LEU A 521 -0.70 6.74 27.17
CA LEU A 521 -0.57 5.91 28.38
C LEU A 521 -1.03 4.45 28.14
N ASN A 522 -1.16 4.01 26.89
CA ASN A 522 -1.65 2.67 26.51
C ASN A 522 -3.09 2.35 26.98
N GLY A 523 -3.90 3.37 27.23
CA GLY A 523 -5.34 3.22 27.47
C GLY A 523 -6.12 3.23 26.17
N PHE A 524 -7.22 2.48 26.09
CA PHE A 524 -8.13 2.55 24.95
C PHE A 524 -9.56 2.83 25.41
N TYR A 525 -10.26 3.71 24.69
CA TYR A 525 -11.64 4.06 25.04
C TYR A 525 -12.60 2.97 24.56
N SER A 526 -13.46 2.50 25.46
CA SER A 526 -14.55 1.57 25.17
C SER A 526 -15.88 2.29 25.26
N SER A 527 -16.60 2.39 24.14
CA SER A 527 -17.96 2.95 24.12
C SER A 527 -18.97 2.09 24.87
N LEU A 528 -18.72 0.78 24.96
CA LEU A 528 -19.56 -0.20 25.69
C LEU A 528 -19.51 0.00 27.21
N LYS A 529 -18.35 0.42 27.73
CA LYS A 529 -18.12 0.67 29.16
C LYS A 529 -18.09 2.17 29.49
N ASP A 530 -18.25 3.02 28.47
CA ASP A 530 -18.14 4.48 28.54
C ASP A 530 -16.92 4.94 29.38
N SER A 531 -15.77 4.28 29.17
CA SER A 531 -14.58 4.43 29.99
C SER A 531 -13.31 4.05 29.22
N PHE A 532 -12.16 4.57 29.66
CA PHE A 532 -10.84 4.18 29.16
C PHE A 532 -10.33 2.96 29.90
N ILE A 533 -9.93 1.92 29.17
CA ILE A 533 -9.47 0.65 29.73
C ILE A 533 -7.95 0.60 29.73
N PHE A 534 -7.38 0.30 30.90
CA PHE A 534 -5.95 0.09 31.10
C PHE A 534 -5.69 -1.32 31.66
N LYS A 535 -4.54 -1.89 31.29
CA LYS A 535 -4.06 -3.19 31.81
C LYS A 535 -3.23 -3.07 33.10
N TYR A 536 -3.04 -1.85 33.58
CA TYR A 536 -2.28 -1.51 34.77
C TYR A 536 -2.95 -0.29 35.42
N ASP A 537 -2.75 -0.08 36.72
CA ASP A 537 -3.29 1.08 37.43
C ASP A 537 -2.62 2.38 36.93
N PRO A 538 -3.35 3.29 36.26
CA PRO A 538 -2.77 4.52 35.73
C PRO A 538 -2.73 5.67 36.74
N SER A 539 -3.18 5.48 38.00
CA SER A 539 -3.35 6.54 39.00
C SER A 539 -2.10 7.42 39.17
N GLU A 540 -0.92 6.82 39.33
CA GLU A 540 0.33 7.57 39.51
C GLU A 540 0.70 8.45 38.31
N LYS A 541 0.35 8.01 37.09
CA LYS A 541 0.68 8.70 35.83
C LYS A 541 -0.33 9.78 35.45
N LEU A 542 -1.52 9.73 36.05
CA LEU A 542 -2.58 10.73 35.89
C LEU A 542 -2.42 11.91 36.87
N ILE A 543 -1.66 11.73 37.96
CA ILE A 543 -1.37 12.78 38.96
C ILE A 543 -0.15 13.63 38.56
N THR A 544 0.75 13.12 37.72
CA THR A 544 2.02 13.77 37.37
C THR A 544 1.99 14.68 36.14
N ASN A 545 0.82 14.93 35.51
CA ASN A 545 0.72 15.74 34.27
C ASN A 545 -0.38 16.80 34.31
#